data_AF-A0A358QZJ4-F1
#
_entry.id   AF-A0A358QZJ4-F1
#
_cell.length_a   1.000
_cell.length_b   1.000
_cell.length_c   1.000
_cell.angle_alpha   90.00
_cell.angle_beta   90.00
_cell.angle_gamma   90.00
#
_symmetry.space_group_name_H-M   'P 1'
#
loop_
_entity.id
_entity.type
_entity.pdbx_description
1 polymer ?
#
loop_
_entity_poly.entity_id
_entity_poly.type
_entity_poly.pdbx_seq_one_letter_code
_entity_poly.pdbx_strand_id
1 'polypeptide(L)' 'MEVVISILCALAGLLCGLMFLWDFASLSANGGNRRGFVKVAVKLLIALLLLHFHFELDILD' A
#
# COMPACT_ATOMS: atom_id res chain seq x y z
N MET A 1 17.04 -5.04 -15.60
CA MET A 1 15.65 -5.59 -15.62
C MET A 1 14.96 -5.23 -14.30
N GLU A 2 15.74 -4.94 -13.25
CA GLU A 2 15.33 -4.41 -11.95
C GLU A 2 14.55 -3.11 -12.03
N VAL A 3 14.97 -2.13 -12.84
CA VAL A 3 14.27 -0.82 -12.97
C VAL A 3 12.77 -0.98 -13.30
N VAL A 4 12.40 -1.91 -14.18
CA VAL A 4 10.99 -2.13 -14.54
C VAL A 4 10.21 -2.73 -13.35
N ILE A 5 10.83 -3.65 -12.60
CA ILE A 5 10.24 -4.27 -11.41
C ILE A 5 10.10 -3.24 -10.28
N SER A 6 11.10 -2.38 -10.12
CA SER A 6 11.13 -1.27 -9.16
C SER A 6 9.99 -0.29 -9.41
N ILE A 7 9.83 0.16 -10.66
CA ILE A 7 8.72 1.05 -11.06
C ILE A 7 7.36 0.38 -10.87
N LEU A 8 7.23 -0.92 -11.20
CA LEU A 8 5.98 -1.66 -10.96
C LEU A 8 5.66 -1.79 -9.46
N CYS A 9 6.65 -2.02 -8.60
CA CYS A 9 6.47 -2.04 -7.15
C CYS A 9 6.06 -0.67 -6.60
N ALA A 10 6.66 0.41 -7.09
CA ALA A 10 6.29 1.78 -6.72
C ALA A 10 4.83 2.09 -7.10
N LEU A 11 4.44 1.79 -8.34
CA LEU A 11 3.06 1.99 -8.82
C LEU A 11 2.05 1.14 -8.05
N ALA A 12 2.36 -0.13 -7.79
CA ALA A 12 1.52 -1.02 -7.02
C ALA A 12 1.37 -0.55 -5.57
N GLY A 13 2.46 -0.14 -4.92
CA GLY A 13 2.47 0.43 -3.58
C GLY A 13 1.63 1.71 -3.48
N LEU A 14 1.77 2.62 -4.46
CA LEU A 14 1.01 3.87 -4.54
C LEU A 14 -0.50 3.61 -4.70
N LEU A 15 -0.89 2.71 -5.61
CA LEU A 15 -2.29 2.32 -5.82
C LEU A 15 -2.89 1.69 -4.56
N CYS A 16 -2.14 0.81 -3.89
CA CYS A 16 -2.58 0.19 -2.65
C CYS A 16 -2.73 1.23 -1.52
N GLY A 17 -1.83 2.21 -1.45
CA GLY A 17 -1.90 3.34 -0.51
C GLY A 17 -3.12 4.25 -0.75
N LEU A 18 -3.44 4.55 -2.00
CA LEU A 18 -4.65 5.31 -2.36
C LEU A 18 -5.93 4.54 -2.00
N MET A 19 -5.98 3.24 -2.30
CA MET A 19 -7.10 2.38 -1.89
C MET A 19 -7.23 2.32 -0.36
N PHE A 20 -6.12 2.28 0.37
CA PHE A 20 -6.11 2.35 1.82
C PHE A 20 -6.73 3.66 2.33
N LEU A 21 -6.33 4.82 1.79
CA LEU A 21 -6.87 6.11 2.21
C LEU A 21 -8.37 6.21 1.96
N TRP A 22 -8.84 5.73 0.80
CA TRP A 22 -10.26 5.70 0.48
C TRP A 22 -11.06 4.79 1.41
N ASP A 23 -10.58 3.56 1.64
CA ASP A 23 -11.25 2.62 2.54
C ASP A 23 -11.22 3.13 3.98
N PHE A 24 -10.13 3.75 4.43
CA PHE A 24 -10.02 4.33 5.77
C PHE A 24 -11.00 5.49 5.95
N ALA A 25 -11.08 6.41 4.97
CA ALA A 25 -12.05 7.51 4.98
C ALA A 25 -13.50 6.99 4.98
N SER A 26 -13.79 6.00 4.15
CA SER A 26 -15.11 5.35 4.09
C SER A 26 -15.46 4.63 5.40
N LEU A 27 -14.50 3.94 6.02
CA LEU A 27 -14.71 3.26 7.29
C LEU A 27 -14.92 4.25 8.44
N SER A 28 -14.17 5.35 8.43
CA SER A 28 -14.26 6.42 9.42
C SER A 28 -15.60 7.15 9.33
N ALA A 29 -16.08 7.43 8.12
CA ALA A 29 -17.37 8.08 7.88
C ALA A 29 -18.58 7.20 8.28
N ASN A 30 -18.46 5.87 8.16
CA ASN A 30 -19.55 4.93 8.42
C ASN A 30 -19.54 4.28 9.82
N GLY A 31 -18.78 4.83 10.78
CA GLY A 31 -18.82 4.35 12.16
C GLY A 31 -18.02 3.07 12.46
N GLY A 32 -17.01 2.77 11.65
CA GLY A 32 -15.89 1.87 11.99
C GLY A 32 -16.25 0.45 12.41
N ASN A 33 -16.24 -0.49 11.47
CA ASN A 33 -16.43 -1.92 11.78
C ASN A 33 -15.07 -2.63 12.00
N ARG A 34 -14.92 -3.47 13.05
CA ARG A 34 -13.64 -4.14 13.39
C ARG A 34 -13.04 -4.93 12.22
N ARG A 35 -13.86 -5.66 11.46
CA ARG A 35 -13.41 -6.39 10.25
C ARG A 35 -12.91 -5.46 9.15
N GLY A 36 -13.50 -4.28 9.01
CA GLY A 36 -13.07 -3.27 8.05
C GLY A 36 -11.72 -2.68 8.43
N PHE A 37 -11.50 -2.43 9.73
CA PHE A 37 -10.22 -1.94 10.24
C PHE A 37 -9.08 -2.91 9.95
N VAL A 38 -9.31 -4.22 10.10
CA VAL A 38 -8.32 -5.26 9.77
C VAL A 38 -8.01 -5.26 8.26
N LYS A 39 -9.02 -5.16 7.39
CA LYS A 39 -8.79 -5.09 5.94
C LYS A 39 -7.94 -3.88 5.55
N VAL A 40 -8.24 -2.74 6.15
CA VAL A 40 -7.52 -1.49 5.95
C VAL A 40 -6.08 -1.60 6.45
N ALA A 41 -5.87 -2.17 7.65
CA ALA A 41 -4.53 -2.42 8.19
C ALA A 41 -3.69 -3.36 7.30
N VAL A 42 -4.29 -4.44 6.76
CA VAL A 42 -3.60 -5.35 5.83
C VAL A 42 -3.20 -4.64 4.54
N LYS A 43 -4.09 -3.80 3.97
CA LYS A 43 -3.77 -3.00 2.77
C LYS A 43 -2.60 -2.05 3.02
N LEU A 44 -2.57 -1.39 4.17
CA LEU A 44 -1.45 -0.53 4.57
C LEU A 44 -0.14 -1.32 4.64
N LEU A 45 -0.18 -2.51 5.24
CA LEU A 45 0.99 -3.36 5.44
C LEU A 45 1.56 -3.83 4.09
N ILE A 46 0.69 -4.21 3.14
CA ILE A 46 1.08 -4.55 1.76
C ILE A 46 1.68 -3.34 1.03
N ALA A 47 1.05 -2.17 1.16
CA ALA A 47 1.54 -0.94 0.54
C ALA A 47 2.96 -0.58 1.01
N LEU A 48 3.19 -0.65 2.33
CA LEU A 48 4.49 -0.40 2.95
C LEU A 48 5.55 -1.42 2.49
N LEU A 49 5.18 -2.71 2.39
CA LEU A 49 6.09 -3.75 1.92
C LEU A 49 6.52 -3.53 0.46
N LEU A 50 5.58 -3.20 -0.43
CA LEU A 50 5.88 -2.90 -1.83
C LEU A 50 6.76 -1.65 -1.98
N LEU A 51 6.48 -0.62 -1.19
CA LEU A 51 7.29 0.59 -1.18
C LEU A 51 8.69 0.33 -0.62
N HIS A 52 8.81 -0.51 0.42
CA HIS A 52 10.10 -0.91 0.97
C HIS A 52 10.93 -1.71 -0.03
N PHE A 53 10.31 -2.67 -0.74
CA PHE A 53 10.99 -3.39 -1.83
C PHE A 53 11.43 -2.46 -2.96
N HIS A 54 10.62 -1.46 -3.31
CA HIS A 54 11.05 -0.43 -4.27
C HIS A 54 12.29 0.31 -3.77
N PHE A 55 12.31 0.77 -2.52
CA PHE A 55 13.49 1.45 -1.94
C PHE A 55 14.73 0.55 -1.83
N GLU A 56 14.58 -0.73 -1.47
CA GLU A 56 15.71 -1.66 -1.45
C GLU A 56 16.25 -1.92 -2.86
N LEU A 57 15.39 -2.09 -3.86
CA LEU A 57 15.79 -2.25 -5.25
C LEU A 57 16.45 -0.98 -5.82
N ASP A 58 15.97 0.19 -5.44
CA ASP A 58 16.52 1.49 -5.87
C ASP A 58 17.88 1.80 -5.23
N ILE A 59 18.14 1.30 -4.01
CA ILE A 59 19.45 1.42 -3.34
C ILE A 59 20.50 0.45 -3.94
N LEU A 60 20.05 -0.67 -4.52
CA LEU A 60 20.93 -1.72 -5.04
C LEU A 60 21.40 -1.48 -6.48
N ASP A 61 20.70 -0.64 -7.24
CA ASP A 61 21.01 -0.20 -8.62
C ASP A 61 21.89 1.07 -8.60
#